data_AF-A0A7C7FQU9-F1
#
_entry.id   AF-A0A7C7FQU9-F1
#
_cell.length_a   1.000
_cell.length_b   1.000
_cell.length_c   1.000
_cell.angle_alpha   90.00
_cell.angle_beta   90.00
_cell.angle_gamma   90.00
#
_symmetry.space_group_name_H-M   'P 1'
#
loop_
_entity.id
_entity.type
_entity.pdbx_description
1 polymer ?
#
loop_
_entity_poly.entity_id
_entity_poly.type
_entity_poly.pdbx_seq_one_letter_code
_entity_poly.pdbx_strand_id
1 'polypeptide(L)'
;MKALIYQTKLQRRLTKATVVAILALSFTLGTLNTYAQGVGINVANANPDSSAGLDIDFTDRGLLMPRMTDVQRDAISGPAHGLLVFVTSDSSFYYNEGTPLAVNWVPLLSSSSAGGWLLSGNSGTTTGTDFVGTTDAQDLDIRTNDTVHLRVTQKGQLEFLNTGNSVFIGELAGENDDLTANNNVFIGRDAARTLTTGRETIAIGTDAWENSNGSYGIAIGVRAGQNSTSSSAVLIGYDAGRSN
;
A
#
# COMPACT_ATOMS: atom_id res chain seq x y z
N MET A 1 -92.93 -12.30 -21.67
CA MET A 1 -92.40 -11.45 -22.75
C MET A 1 -91.55 -10.25 -22.28
N LYS A 2 -91.81 -9.64 -21.10
CA LYS A 2 -90.99 -8.51 -20.58
C LYS A 2 -89.59 -8.89 -20.04
N ALA A 3 -89.37 -10.14 -19.60
CA ALA A 3 -88.06 -10.58 -19.06
C ALA A 3 -86.98 -10.84 -20.15
N LEU A 4 -87.38 -11.30 -21.35
CA LEU A 4 -86.44 -11.56 -22.44
C LEU A 4 -85.86 -10.27 -23.06
N ILE A 5 -86.62 -9.16 -23.05
CA ILE A 5 -86.21 -7.85 -23.59
C ILE A 5 -85.18 -7.16 -22.68
N TYR A 6 -85.17 -7.49 -21.38
CA TYR A 6 -84.22 -6.91 -20.42
C TYR A 6 -82.82 -7.54 -20.55
N GLN A 7 -82.75 -8.85 -20.80
CA GLN A 7 -81.49 -9.58 -21.00
C GLN A 7 -80.77 -9.18 -22.30
N THR A 8 -81.51 -8.91 -23.39
CA THR A 8 -80.92 -8.45 -24.66
C THR A 8 -80.39 -7.00 -24.60
N LYS A 9 -80.95 -6.16 -23.72
CA LYS A 9 -80.45 -4.79 -23.48
C LYS A 9 -79.22 -4.75 -22.57
N LEU A 10 -79.03 -5.75 -21.71
CA LEU A 10 -77.87 -5.82 -20.80
C LEU A 10 -76.62 -6.36 -21.50
N GLN A 11 -76.75 -7.30 -22.44
CA GLN A 11 -75.61 -7.81 -23.23
C GLN A 11 -75.13 -6.87 -24.36
N ARG A 12 -75.95 -5.91 -24.78
CA ARG A 12 -75.54 -4.82 -25.70
C ARG A 12 -74.88 -3.63 -25.01
N ARG A 13 -74.68 -3.72 -23.68
CA ARG A 13 -74.06 -2.71 -22.81
C ARG A 13 -72.65 -3.10 -22.36
N LEU A 14 -71.83 -3.59 -23.28
CA LEU A 14 -70.50 -2.99 -23.35
C LEU A 14 -70.74 -1.55 -23.79
N THR A 15 -71.12 -0.70 -22.82
CA THR A 15 -71.44 0.70 -23.07
C THR A 15 -70.21 1.31 -23.72
N LYS A 16 -70.41 2.20 -24.69
CA LYS A 16 -69.30 2.92 -25.33
C LYS A 16 -68.33 3.49 -24.28
N ALA A 17 -68.83 3.84 -23.09
CA ALA A 17 -68.05 4.19 -21.91
C ALA A 17 -67.05 3.11 -21.46
N THR A 18 -67.41 1.82 -21.38
CA THR A 18 -66.49 0.74 -21.02
C THR A 18 -65.42 0.53 -22.09
N VAL A 19 -65.77 0.62 -23.38
CA VAL A 19 -64.80 0.49 -24.49
C VAL A 19 -63.85 1.68 -24.53
N VAL A 20 -64.35 2.91 -24.36
CA VAL A 20 -63.54 4.12 -24.27
C VAL A 20 -62.66 4.10 -23.02
N ALA A 21 -63.17 3.60 -21.88
CA ALA A 21 -62.37 3.45 -20.66
C ALA A 21 -61.24 2.41 -20.84
N ILE A 22 -61.50 1.29 -21.51
CA ILE A 22 -60.47 0.29 -21.83
C ILE A 22 -59.42 0.88 -22.78
N LEU A 23 -59.85 1.62 -23.81
CA LEU A 23 -58.94 2.28 -24.77
C LEU A 23 -58.12 3.42 -24.14
N ALA A 24 -58.73 4.19 -23.23
CA ALA A 24 -58.02 5.22 -22.47
C ALA A 24 -57.01 4.59 -21.51
N LEU A 25 -57.41 3.52 -20.81
CA LEU A 25 -56.54 2.78 -19.91
C LEU A 25 -55.36 2.16 -20.67
N SER A 26 -55.60 1.55 -21.84
CA SER A 26 -54.53 0.99 -22.67
C SER A 26 -53.62 2.06 -23.28
N PHE A 27 -54.14 3.25 -23.62
CA PHE A 27 -53.32 4.38 -24.07
C PHE A 27 -52.44 4.93 -22.93
N THR A 28 -52.96 5.01 -21.69
CA THR A 28 -52.17 5.43 -20.52
C THR A 28 -51.13 4.39 -20.07
N LEU A 29 -51.41 3.10 -20.27
CA LEU A 29 -50.46 2.00 -20.01
C LEU A 29 -49.32 1.97 -21.05
N GLY A 30 -49.58 2.43 -22.29
CA GLY A 30 -48.59 2.50 -23.37
C GLY A 30 -47.58 3.65 -23.25
N THR A 31 -47.76 4.59 -22.32
CA THR A 31 -46.88 5.76 -22.13
C THR A 31 -45.92 5.64 -20.94
N LEU A 32 -45.82 4.46 -20.30
CA LEU A 32 -44.84 4.23 -19.24
C LEU A 32 -43.46 4.02 -19.89
N ASN A 33 -42.62 5.07 -19.84
CA ASN A 33 -41.20 4.94 -20.12
C ASN A 33 -40.57 4.05 -19.05
N THR A 34 -40.33 2.78 -19.36
CA THR A 34 -39.53 1.91 -18.51
C THR A 34 -38.06 2.21 -18.77
N TYR A 35 -37.42 2.98 -17.88
CA TYR A 35 -35.96 3.07 -17.88
C TYR A 35 -35.41 1.76 -17.30
N ALA A 36 -34.56 1.06 -18.05
CA ALA A 36 -33.76 -0.01 -17.47
C ALA A 36 -32.80 0.64 -16.45
N GLN A 37 -32.91 0.26 -15.18
CA GLN A 37 -32.20 0.89 -14.05
C GLN A 37 -30.81 0.26 -13.77
N GLY A 38 -30.39 -0.71 -14.58
CA GLY A 38 -29.10 -1.39 -14.48
C GLY A 38 -29.19 -2.78 -15.12
N VAL A 39 -28.06 -3.33 -15.59
CA VAL A 39 -27.97 -4.72 -16.06
C VAL A 39 -27.43 -5.57 -14.93
N GLY A 40 -28.22 -6.54 -14.44
CA GLY A 40 -27.77 -7.51 -13.43
C GLY A 40 -27.42 -8.85 -14.06
N ILE A 41 -26.27 -9.38 -13.69
CA ILE A 41 -25.87 -10.76 -14.01
C ILE A 41 -25.56 -11.45 -12.68
N ASN A 42 -26.53 -12.19 -12.16
CA ASN A 42 -26.44 -12.89 -10.87
C ASN A 42 -27.32 -14.14 -10.87
N VAL A 43 -27.12 -15.03 -9.88
CA VAL A 43 -27.91 -16.27 -9.73
C VAL A 43 -29.17 -16.11 -8.87
N ALA A 44 -29.30 -15.01 -8.13
CA ALA A 44 -30.34 -14.81 -7.13
C ALA A 44 -31.57 -14.02 -7.65
N ASN A 45 -31.58 -13.63 -8.92
CA ASN A 45 -32.51 -12.62 -9.47
C ASN A 45 -32.55 -11.34 -8.60
N ALA A 46 -31.42 -11.00 -7.97
CA ALA A 46 -31.29 -9.80 -7.18
C ALA A 46 -31.39 -8.59 -8.11
N ASN A 47 -32.10 -7.55 -7.67
CA ASN A 47 -32.08 -6.26 -8.35
C ASN A 47 -30.62 -5.77 -8.42
N PRO A 48 -30.16 -5.29 -9.58
CA PRO A 48 -28.87 -4.61 -9.67
C PRO A 48 -28.84 -3.45 -8.66
N ASP A 49 -27.68 -3.21 -8.06
CA ASP A 49 -27.48 -2.02 -7.23
C ASP A 49 -27.86 -0.76 -8.00
N SER A 50 -28.61 0.14 -7.37
CA SER A 50 -29.10 1.38 -8.00
C SER A 50 -28.02 2.32 -8.53
N SER A 51 -26.77 2.16 -8.08
CA SER A 51 -25.61 2.93 -8.54
C SER A 51 -24.87 2.27 -9.70
N ALA A 52 -25.20 1.03 -10.08
CA ALA A 52 -24.47 0.24 -11.06
C ALA A 52 -25.16 0.23 -12.44
N GLY A 53 -24.42 0.61 -13.49
CA GLY A 53 -24.86 0.37 -14.88
C GLY A 53 -24.80 -1.12 -15.26
N LEU A 54 -23.83 -1.84 -14.71
CA LEU A 54 -23.66 -3.29 -14.81
C LEU A 54 -23.27 -3.82 -13.43
N ASP A 55 -24.07 -4.74 -12.90
CA ASP A 55 -23.86 -5.40 -11.61
C ASP A 55 -23.67 -6.90 -11.84
N ILE A 56 -22.52 -7.42 -11.39
CA ILE A 56 -22.14 -8.83 -11.54
C ILE A 56 -21.90 -9.39 -10.14
N ASP A 57 -22.82 -10.24 -9.68
CA ASP A 57 -22.78 -10.82 -8.34
C ASP A 57 -22.72 -12.35 -8.43
N PHE A 58 -21.50 -12.87 -8.28
CA PHE A 58 -21.21 -14.30 -8.20
C PHE A 58 -20.08 -14.55 -7.20
N THR A 59 -20.13 -15.71 -6.53
CA THR A 59 -19.08 -16.14 -5.58
C THR A 59 -18.05 -17.10 -6.21
N ASP A 60 -18.29 -17.57 -7.44
CA ASP A 60 -17.53 -18.67 -8.08
C ASP A 60 -16.98 -18.33 -9.47
N ARG A 61 -17.25 -17.13 -10.01
CA ARG A 61 -16.83 -16.69 -11.34
C ARG A 61 -16.64 -15.17 -11.37
N GLY A 62 -15.87 -14.69 -12.34
CA GLY A 62 -15.59 -13.27 -12.53
C GLY A 62 -15.95 -12.76 -13.92
N LEU A 63 -15.55 -11.52 -14.21
CA LEU A 63 -15.67 -10.90 -15.52
C LEU A 63 -14.46 -11.21 -16.39
N LEU A 64 -14.68 -11.87 -17.53
CA LEU A 64 -13.63 -12.07 -18.53
C LEU A 64 -13.61 -10.85 -19.48
N MET A 65 -12.59 -10.01 -19.34
CA MET A 65 -12.38 -8.86 -20.24
C MET A 65 -11.96 -9.32 -21.65
N PRO A 66 -12.21 -8.52 -22.71
CA PRO A 66 -11.71 -8.81 -24.05
C PRO A 66 -10.21 -9.10 -24.04
N ARG A 67 -9.83 -10.28 -24.56
CA ARG A 67 -8.45 -10.79 -24.58
C ARG A 67 -7.88 -10.66 -25.98
N MET A 68 -6.70 -10.06 -26.13
CA MET A 68 -6.12 -9.78 -27.44
C MET A 68 -4.60 -9.62 -27.37
N THR A 69 -3.89 -9.74 -28.50
CA THR A 69 -2.46 -9.41 -28.60
C THR A 69 -2.24 -7.90 -28.68
N ASP A 70 -0.99 -7.43 -28.56
CA ASP A 70 -0.66 -6.00 -28.75
C ASP A 70 -1.14 -5.48 -30.10
N VAL A 71 -0.88 -6.23 -31.18
CA VAL A 71 -1.29 -5.86 -32.54
C VAL A 71 -2.81 -5.71 -32.63
N GLN A 72 -3.57 -6.57 -31.95
CA GLN A 72 -5.03 -6.50 -31.93
C GLN A 72 -5.54 -5.34 -31.07
N ARG A 73 -4.90 -5.06 -29.92
CA ARG A 73 -5.19 -3.88 -29.09
C ARG A 73 -4.96 -2.59 -29.87
N ASP A 74 -3.81 -2.48 -30.52
CA ASP A 74 -3.40 -1.28 -31.25
C ASP A 74 -4.24 -1.08 -32.54
N ALA A 75 -4.87 -2.14 -33.04
CA ALA A 75 -5.82 -2.09 -34.15
C ALA A 75 -7.24 -1.65 -33.73
N ILE A 76 -7.54 -1.46 -32.44
CA ILE A 76 -8.83 -0.91 -32.00
C ILE A 76 -8.94 0.53 -32.53
N SER A 77 -9.91 0.78 -33.40
CA SER A 77 -10.16 2.12 -33.94
C SER A 77 -10.89 2.98 -32.92
N GLY A 78 -10.29 4.11 -32.53
CA GLY A 78 -10.90 5.10 -31.64
C GLY A 78 -11.32 4.55 -30.27
N PRO A 79 -10.42 3.87 -29.51
CA PRO A 79 -10.76 3.34 -28.20
C PRO A 79 -11.18 4.47 -27.26
N ALA A 80 -12.26 4.25 -26.51
CA ALA A 80 -12.72 5.20 -25.50
C ALA A 80 -11.68 5.41 -24.39
N HIS A 81 -11.69 6.58 -23.75
CA HIS A 81 -10.93 6.78 -22.52
C HIS A 81 -11.41 5.79 -21.45
N GLY A 82 -10.50 5.10 -20.78
CA GLY A 82 -10.79 4.07 -19.79
C GLY A 82 -11.19 2.70 -20.37
N LEU A 83 -11.14 2.50 -21.70
CA LEU A 83 -11.42 1.20 -22.30
C LEU A 83 -10.45 0.15 -21.77
N LEU A 84 -10.95 -0.88 -21.08
CA LEU A 84 -10.15 -1.92 -20.42
C LEU A 84 -10.08 -3.18 -21.28
N VAL A 85 -8.87 -3.70 -21.47
CA VAL A 85 -8.57 -4.95 -22.19
C VAL A 85 -7.55 -5.79 -21.44
N PHE A 86 -7.50 -7.09 -21.73
CA PHE A 86 -6.43 -7.96 -21.27
C PHE A 86 -5.51 -8.29 -22.46
N VAL A 87 -4.25 -7.88 -22.37
CA VAL A 87 -3.24 -8.15 -23.40
C VAL A 87 -2.57 -9.47 -23.11
N THR A 88 -2.71 -10.43 -24.03
CA THR A 88 -2.23 -11.80 -23.83
C THR A 88 -0.73 -11.94 -24.06
N SER A 89 -0.08 -10.98 -24.73
CA SER A 89 1.36 -11.03 -25.00
C SER A 89 2.21 -10.90 -23.74
N ASP A 90 1.79 -10.06 -22.80
CA ASP A 90 2.48 -9.77 -21.54
C ASP A 90 1.63 -10.07 -20.30
N SER A 91 0.49 -10.73 -20.50
CA SER A 91 -0.45 -11.16 -19.45
C SER A 91 -0.91 -10.03 -18.54
N SER A 92 -1.10 -8.83 -19.08
CA SER A 92 -1.42 -7.63 -18.32
C SER A 92 -2.74 -6.99 -18.75
N PHE A 93 -3.43 -6.37 -17.79
CA PHE A 93 -4.56 -5.50 -18.09
C PHE A 93 -4.04 -4.15 -18.60
N TYR A 94 -4.68 -3.59 -19.62
CA TYR A 94 -4.42 -2.26 -20.15
C TYR A 94 -5.69 -1.44 -20.19
N TYR A 95 -5.57 -0.14 -19.90
CA TYR A 95 -6.62 0.83 -20.21
C TYR A 95 -6.08 1.92 -21.13
N ASN A 96 -6.97 2.51 -21.94
CA ASN A 96 -6.62 3.69 -22.71
C ASN A 96 -6.74 4.93 -21.81
N GLU A 97 -5.61 5.51 -21.38
CA GLU A 97 -5.56 6.79 -20.67
C GLU A 97 -5.79 7.98 -21.60
N GLY A 98 -5.60 7.76 -22.91
CA GLY A 98 -5.75 8.77 -23.94
C GLY A 98 -7.20 9.09 -24.30
N THR A 99 -7.38 9.71 -25.47
CA THR A 99 -8.69 9.97 -26.08
C THR A 99 -8.85 9.12 -27.35
N PRO A 100 -10.06 9.01 -27.93
CA PRO A 100 -10.25 8.30 -29.20
C PRO A 100 -9.39 8.82 -30.38
N LEU A 101 -8.90 10.07 -30.31
CA LEU A 101 -8.05 10.69 -31.34
C LEU A 101 -6.55 10.67 -30.99
N ALA A 102 -6.20 10.34 -29.74
CA ALA A 102 -4.83 10.27 -29.25
C ALA A 102 -4.75 9.12 -28.24
N VAL A 103 -4.57 7.91 -28.76
CA VAL A 103 -4.57 6.66 -27.98
C VAL A 103 -3.31 6.57 -27.13
N ASN A 104 -3.47 6.27 -25.84
CA ASN A 104 -2.38 5.99 -24.91
C ASN A 104 -2.72 4.74 -24.10
N TRP A 105 -2.19 3.58 -24.49
CA TRP A 105 -2.38 2.34 -23.77
C TRP A 105 -1.42 2.26 -22.60
N VAL A 106 -1.96 2.27 -21.39
CA VAL A 106 -1.19 2.08 -20.18
C VAL A 106 -1.63 0.82 -19.46
N PRO A 107 -0.69 0.01 -18.97
CA PRO A 107 -1.00 -1.16 -18.17
C PRO A 107 -1.60 -0.74 -16.82
N LEU A 108 -2.70 -1.39 -16.40
CA LEU A 108 -3.44 -1.11 -15.16
C LEU A 108 -2.56 -1.31 -13.91
N LEU A 109 -1.56 -2.18 -14.01
CA LEU A 109 -0.55 -2.44 -13.01
C LEU A 109 0.76 -2.80 -13.72
N SER A 110 1.45 -1.83 -14.32
CA SER A 110 2.82 -2.14 -14.75
C SER A 110 3.78 -2.18 -13.58
N SER A 111 4.77 -3.05 -13.70
CA SER A 111 6.05 -2.88 -13.01
C SER A 111 6.74 -1.54 -13.34
N SER A 112 6.40 -0.85 -14.43
CA SER A 112 6.78 0.55 -14.69
C SER A 112 5.94 1.59 -13.92
N SER A 113 4.90 1.16 -13.21
CA SER A 113 4.19 1.91 -12.16
C SER A 113 4.76 1.62 -10.77
N ALA A 114 5.88 0.87 -10.67
CA ALA A 114 6.58 0.61 -9.41
C ALA A 114 7.30 1.88 -8.93
N GLY A 115 6.54 2.89 -8.49
CA GLY A 115 7.07 4.09 -7.84
C GLY A 115 7.66 3.82 -6.44
N GLY A 116 8.12 2.60 -6.17
CA GLY A 116 8.62 2.17 -4.88
C GLY A 116 9.96 1.44 -4.99
N TRP A 117 10.67 1.39 -3.86
CA TRP A 117 11.84 0.53 -3.71
C TRP A 117 11.41 -0.91 -3.40
N LEU A 118 11.86 -1.87 -4.21
CA LEU A 118 11.53 -3.28 -4.06
C LEU A 118 12.37 -3.94 -2.97
N LEU A 119 11.82 -4.96 -2.30
CA LEU A 119 12.52 -5.74 -1.27
C LEU A 119 13.74 -6.51 -1.81
N SER A 120 13.71 -6.89 -3.08
CA SER A 120 14.84 -7.50 -3.80
C SER A 120 15.77 -6.47 -4.43
N GLY A 121 15.44 -5.18 -4.28
CA GLY A 121 16.11 -4.07 -4.92
C GLY A 121 15.65 -3.77 -6.35
N ASN A 122 16.03 -2.57 -6.83
CA ASN A 122 15.71 -2.02 -8.14
C ASN A 122 16.98 -2.05 -9.02
N SER A 123 16.83 -2.46 -10.29
CA SER A 123 17.88 -2.33 -11.31
C SER A 123 17.61 -1.10 -12.20
N GLY A 124 18.64 -0.61 -12.89
CA GLY A 124 18.49 0.50 -13.86
C GLY A 124 18.33 1.90 -13.25
N THR A 125 18.72 2.12 -12.00
CA THR A 125 18.67 3.44 -11.35
C THR A 125 19.72 4.40 -11.90
N THR A 126 19.43 5.70 -11.85
CA THR A 126 20.26 6.82 -12.29
C THR A 126 20.58 7.73 -11.10
N THR A 127 21.87 7.91 -10.81
CA THR A 127 22.33 8.79 -9.72
C THR A 127 21.84 10.23 -9.89
N GLY A 128 21.24 10.79 -8.84
CA GLY A 128 20.68 12.14 -8.83
C GLY A 128 19.24 12.25 -9.35
N THR A 129 18.70 11.17 -9.94
CA THR A 129 17.29 11.07 -10.35
C THR A 129 16.52 10.13 -9.45
N ASP A 130 17.03 8.91 -9.25
CA ASP A 130 16.38 7.87 -8.45
C ASP A 130 16.96 7.85 -7.02
N PHE A 131 16.10 7.84 -6.01
CA PHE A 131 16.53 7.84 -4.60
C PHE A 131 15.51 7.18 -3.66
N VAL A 132 15.99 6.73 -2.50
CA VAL A 132 15.13 6.46 -1.32
C VAL A 132 15.01 7.78 -0.55
N GLY A 133 13.81 8.35 -0.48
CA GLY A 133 13.62 9.61 0.24
C GLY A 133 12.34 10.33 -0.14
N THR A 134 12.30 11.62 0.23
CA THR A 134 11.16 12.52 0.01
C THR A 134 11.54 13.65 -0.96
N THR A 135 10.57 14.14 -1.73
CA THR A 135 10.69 15.37 -2.54
C THR A 135 10.10 16.59 -1.86
N ASP A 136 9.40 16.39 -0.75
CA ASP A 136 8.77 17.44 0.03
C ASP A 136 9.64 17.88 1.19
N ALA A 137 9.14 18.87 1.93
CA ALA A 137 9.84 19.43 3.07
C ALA A 137 9.63 18.59 4.35
N GLN A 138 9.90 17.27 4.29
CA GLN A 138 9.78 16.35 5.43
C GLN A 138 11.05 15.50 5.60
N ASP A 139 11.29 15.03 6.82
CA ASP A 139 12.37 14.09 7.15
C ASP A 139 12.06 12.67 6.63
N LEU A 140 13.10 11.86 6.37
CA LEU A 140 12.95 10.44 6.01
C LEU A 140 13.10 9.55 7.24
N ASP A 141 12.04 8.84 7.59
CA ASP A 141 12.01 7.89 8.71
C ASP A 141 12.16 6.43 8.27
N ILE A 142 13.05 5.70 8.94
CA ILE A 142 13.24 4.26 8.82
C ILE A 142 12.73 3.61 10.11
N ARG A 143 11.78 2.67 9.95
CA ARG A 143 10.99 2.10 11.03
C ARG A 143 11.09 0.57 11.10
N THR A 144 10.95 0.03 12.31
CA THR A 144 10.54 -1.37 12.53
C THR A 144 9.41 -1.41 13.54
N ASN A 145 8.42 -2.29 13.37
CA ASN A 145 7.23 -2.34 14.22
C ASN A 145 6.56 -0.96 14.41
N ASP A 146 6.45 -0.19 13.31
CA ASP A 146 5.93 1.18 13.28
C ASP A 146 6.62 2.20 14.20
N THR A 147 7.81 1.85 14.70
CA THR A 147 8.64 2.72 15.55
C THR A 147 9.81 3.23 14.74
N VAL A 148 10.07 4.54 14.79
CA VAL A 148 11.22 5.16 14.10
C VAL A 148 12.50 4.82 14.86
N HIS A 149 13.49 4.30 14.14
CA HIS A 149 14.81 3.98 14.71
C HIS A 149 15.95 4.77 14.05
N LEU A 150 15.75 5.22 12.81
CA LEU A 150 16.68 6.10 12.11
C LEU A 150 15.90 7.17 11.36
N ARG A 151 16.33 8.43 11.49
CA ARG A 151 15.79 9.55 10.72
C ARG A 151 16.90 10.30 9.99
N VAL A 152 16.70 10.56 8.71
CA VAL A 152 17.51 11.52 7.95
C VAL A 152 16.78 12.84 7.92
N THR A 153 17.31 13.86 8.61
CA THR A 153 16.63 15.14 8.72
C THR A 153 16.89 16.04 7.52
N GLN A 154 16.03 17.03 7.30
CA GLN A 154 16.23 18.09 6.30
C GLN A 154 17.50 18.93 6.54
N LYS A 155 18.05 18.91 7.76
CA LYS A 155 19.31 19.59 8.10
C LYS A 155 20.54 18.72 7.82
N GLY A 156 20.35 17.49 7.33
CA GLY A 156 21.42 16.54 7.01
C GLY A 156 21.90 15.72 8.22
N GLN A 157 21.09 15.60 9.27
CA GLN A 157 21.44 14.81 10.45
C GLN A 157 20.98 13.35 10.28
N LEU A 158 21.73 12.42 10.86
CA LEU A 158 21.29 11.05 11.10
C LEU A 158 20.93 10.94 12.58
N GLU A 159 19.65 10.75 12.88
CA GLU A 159 19.17 10.57 14.25
C GLU A 159 18.96 9.09 14.53
N PHE A 160 19.67 8.55 15.53
CA PHE A 160 19.39 7.22 16.09
C PHE A 160 18.34 7.37 17.19
N LEU A 161 17.19 6.76 16.99
CA LEU A 161 16.00 6.95 17.82
C LEU A 161 15.72 5.66 18.63
N ASN A 162 16.00 5.72 19.93
CA ASN A 162 15.67 4.69 20.92
C ASN A 162 15.44 5.36 22.29
N THR A 163 14.83 4.65 23.23
CA THR A 163 14.50 5.21 24.56
C THR A 163 15.73 5.54 25.41
N GLY A 164 16.89 5.00 25.06
CA GLY A 164 18.13 5.20 25.81
C GLY A 164 19.00 6.38 25.36
N ASN A 165 18.63 7.06 24.27
CA ASN A 165 19.41 8.12 23.62
C ASN A 165 20.84 7.69 23.25
N SER A 166 21.05 6.40 23.00
CA SER A 166 22.36 5.83 22.69
C SER A 166 22.53 5.62 21.18
N VAL A 167 23.78 5.61 20.70
CA VAL A 167 24.12 5.25 19.32
C VAL A 167 24.71 3.84 19.32
N PHE A 168 24.08 2.91 18.60
CA PHE A 168 24.56 1.54 18.44
C PHE A 168 24.78 1.24 16.96
N ILE A 169 26.02 0.98 16.57
CA ILE A 169 26.40 0.70 15.18
C ILE A 169 27.30 -0.54 15.15
N GLY A 170 26.77 -1.66 14.69
CA GLY A 170 27.51 -2.92 14.59
C GLY A 170 26.66 -4.10 15.06
N GLU A 171 27.06 -5.31 14.66
CA GLU A 171 26.43 -6.53 15.13
C GLU A 171 26.56 -6.64 16.66
N LEU A 172 25.43 -6.75 17.36
CA LEU A 172 25.32 -6.88 18.83
C LEU A 172 25.90 -5.71 19.65
N ALA A 173 26.15 -4.55 19.04
CA ALA A 173 26.55 -3.36 19.77
C ALA A 173 25.43 -2.93 20.73
N GLY A 174 25.71 -2.86 22.03
CA GLY A 174 24.72 -2.49 23.04
C GLY A 174 23.53 -3.44 23.21
N GLU A 175 23.62 -4.69 22.76
CA GLU A 175 22.48 -5.65 22.76
C GLU A 175 21.78 -5.78 24.12
N ASN A 176 22.54 -5.78 25.23
CA ASN A 176 21.97 -5.91 26.58
C ASN A 176 21.67 -4.55 27.26
N ASP A 177 21.89 -3.41 26.59
CA ASP A 177 21.58 -2.09 27.15
C ASP A 177 20.08 -2.04 27.50
N ASP A 178 19.76 -1.58 28.70
CA ASP A 178 18.38 -1.55 29.20
C ASP A 178 17.51 -0.47 28.51
N LEU A 179 18.10 0.30 27.59
CA LEU A 179 17.50 1.41 26.86
C LEU A 179 16.87 2.45 27.79
N THR A 180 17.33 2.55 29.04
CA THR A 180 17.08 3.72 29.88
C THR A 180 18.00 4.86 29.43
N ALA A 181 17.70 6.12 29.78
CA ALA A 181 18.43 7.30 29.30
C ALA A 181 19.93 7.25 29.68
N ASN A 182 20.71 6.55 28.86
CA ASN A 182 22.08 6.13 29.11
C ASN A 182 23.07 6.98 28.31
N ASN A 183 22.67 7.53 27.15
CA ASN A 183 23.49 8.43 26.33
C ASN A 183 24.86 7.82 25.92
N ASN A 184 24.87 6.55 25.54
CA ASN A 184 26.09 5.81 25.16
C ASN A 184 26.41 5.95 23.66
N VAL A 185 27.67 5.70 23.30
CA VAL A 185 28.11 5.55 21.90
C VAL A 185 28.87 4.24 21.74
N PHE A 186 28.22 3.22 21.16
CA PHE A 186 28.82 1.92 20.89
C PHE A 186 28.90 1.65 19.39
N ILE A 187 30.12 1.49 18.88
CA ILE A 187 30.40 1.33 17.45
C ILE A 187 31.39 0.18 17.26
N GLY A 188 30.97 -0.88 16.58
CA GLY A 188 31.76 -2.09 16.34
C GLY A 188 31.01 -3.35 16.76
N ARG A 189 31.42 -4.50 16.21
CA ARG A 189 30.86 -5.80 16.62
C ARG A 189 31.13 -6.04 18.11
N ASP A 190 30.10 -6.45 18.84
CA ASP A 190 30.15 -6.75 20.28
C ASP A 190 30.56 -5.56 21.19
N ALA A 191 30.62 -4.32 20.66
CA ALA A 191 30.98 -3.14 21.44
C ALA A 191 29.99 -2.94 22.60
N ALA A 192 30.51 -2.99 23.83
CA ALA A 192 29.76 -2.93 25.08
C ALA A 192 28.51 -3.86 25.13
N ARG A 193 28.52 -4.98 24.41
CA ARG A 193 27.37 -5.88 24.25
C ARG A 193 26.69 -6.27 25.58
N THR A 194 27.48 -6.46 26.64
CA THR A 194 27.01 -6.93 27.94
C THR A 194 26.70 -5.83 28.95
N LEU A 195 26.93 -4.56 28.59
CA LEU A 195 26.74 -3.43 29.50
C LEU A 195 25.25 -3.07 29.59
N THR A 196 24.61 -3.43 30.70
CA THR A 196 23.15 -3.30 30.86
C THR A 196 22.70 -1.93 31.35
N THR A 197 23.36 -1.37 32.37
CA THR A 197 22.97 -0.11 33.04
C THR A 197 24.06 0.97 32.94
N GLY A 198 25.02 0.79 32.03
CA GLY A 198 26.12 1.74 31.87
C GLY A 198 25.65 3.03 31.20
N ARG A 199 26.23 4.17 31.61
CA ARG A 199 25.83 5.49 31.11
C ARG A 199 27.03 6.29 30.65
N GLU A 200 26.80 7.14 29.65
CA GLU A 200 27.74 8.11 29.10
C GLU A 200 29.09 7.45 28.73
N THR A 201 29.05 6.21 28.25
CA THR A 201 30.21 5.42 27.85
C THR A 201 30.38 5.46 26.33
N ILE A 202 31.64 5.62 25.89
CA ILE A 202 32.04 5.53 24.49
C ILE A 202 32.82 4.23 24.31
N ALA A 203 32.31 3.30 23.51
CA ALA A 203 32.99 2.05 23.14
C ALA A 203 33.08 1.94 21.62
N ILE A 204 34.26 2.13 21.05
CA ILE A 204 34.47 2.12 19.60
C ILE A 204 35.53 1.07 19.25
N GLY A 205 35.14 0.00 18.56
CA GLY A 205 35.99 -1.12 18.16
C GLY A 205 35.35 -2.47 18.46
N THR A 206 35.85 -3.52 17.82
CA THR A 206 35.40 -4.89 18.10
C THR A 206 35.72 -5.28 19.55
N ASP A 207 34.72 -5.78 20.28
CA ASP A 207 34.80 -6.17 21.70
C ASP A 207 35.23 -5.03 22.65
N ALA A 208 35.16 -3.77 22.21
CA ALA A 208 35.49 -2.62 23.06
C ALA A 208 34.51 -2.56 24.25
N TRP A 209 35.02 -2.44 25.48
CA TRP A 209 34.25 -2.41 26.72
C TRP A 209 33.35 -3.62 26.98
N GLU A 210 33.54 -4.72 26.24
CA GLU A 210 32.77 -5.95 26.46
C GLU A 210 33.09 -6.53 27.86
N ASN A 211 32.11 -7.16 28.52
CA ASN A 211 32.21 -7.72 29.87
C ASN A 211 32.64 -6.72 30.95
N SER A 212 32.34 -5.44 30.73
CA SER A 212 32.62 -4.36 31.68
C SER A 212 31.32 -3.78 32.18
N ASN A 213 31.30 -3.29 33.43
CA ASN A 213 30.13 -2.68 34.07
C ASN A 213 30.34 -1.19 34.43
N GLY A 214 31.49 -0.63 34.03
CA GLY A 214 31.84 0.77 34.28
C GLY A 214 31.06 1.74 33.40
N SER A 215 30.69 2.89 33.99
CA SER A 215 30.07 4.04 33.30
C SER A 215 31.09 5.16 33.06
N TYR A 216 30.72 6.15 32.25
CA TYR A 216 31.47 7.39 31.99
C TYR A 216 32.85 7.16 31.34
N GLY A 217 33.06 5.97 30.78
CA GLY A 217 34.35 5.53 30.25
C GLY A 217 34.49 5.73 28.76
N ILE A 218 35.73 5.76 28.29
CA ILE A 218 36.09 5.78 26.87
C ILE A 218 36.96 4.56 26.59
N ALA A 219 36.48 3.63 25.77
CA ALA A 219 37.28 2.61 25.11
C ALA A 219 37.27 2.80 23.60
N ILE A 220 38.45 2.97 23.01
CA ILE A 220 38.61 3.09 21.57
C ILE A 220 39.73 2.15 21.12
N GLY A 221 39.38 1.12 20.36
CA GLY A 221 40.29 0.08 19.89
C GLY A 221 39.73 -1.33 20.09
N VAL A 222 40.26 -2.30 19.35
CA VAL A 222 39.84 -3.71 19.49
C VAL A 222 40.19 -4.19 20.91
N ARG A 223 39.19 -4.68 21.64
CA ARG A 223 39.26 -5.14 23.04
C ARG A 223 39.78 -4.10 24.04
N ALA A 224 39.74 -2.80 23.68
CA ALA A 224 40.01 -1.73 24.64
C ALA A 224 38.98 -1.80 25.77
N GLY A 225 39.45 -1.86 27.02
CA GLY A 225 38.61 -1.95 28.20
C GLY A 225 37.80 -3.25 28.34
N GLN A 226 38.08 -4.31 27.57
CA GLN A 226 37.38 -5.58 27.73
C GLN A 226 37.64 -6.17 29.12
N ASN A 227 36.62 -6.66 29.81
CA ASN A 227 36.68 -7.15 31.21
C ASN A 227 37.24 -6.11 32.20
N SER A 228 37.15 -4.81 31.90
CA SER A 228 37.58 -3.76 32.81
C SER A 228 36.54 -3.58 33.91
N THR A 229 37.00 -3.43 35.16
CA THR A 229 36.14 -3.04 36.28
C THR A 229 36.12 -1.53 36.52
N SER A 230 36.92 -0.79 35.76
CA SER A 230 37.10 0.65 35.93
C SER A 230 35.91 1.46 35.39
N SER A 231 35.48 2.46 36.16
CA SER A 231 34.58 3.52 35.71
C SER A 231 35.38 4.77 35.39
N SER A 232 34.92 5.58 34.42
CA SER A 232 35.59 6.83 34.02
C SER A 232 37.01 6.67 33.45
N ALA A 233 37.39 5.48 33.03
CA ALA A 233 38.69 5.23 32.40
C ALA A 233 38.74 5.74 30.95
N VAL A 234 39.91 6.19 30.50
CA VAL A 234 40.20 6.47 29.10
C VAL A 234 41.22 5.45 28.60
N LEU A 235 40.74 4.51 27.78
CA LEU A 235 41.46 3.35 27.29
C LEU A 235 41.49 3.40 25.75
N ILE A 236 42.63 3.77 25.17
CA ILE A 236 42.74 3.97 23.73
C ILE A 236 43.88 3.12 23.19
N GLY A 237 43.57 2.22 22.25
CA GLY A 237 44.51 1.30 21.62
C GLY A 237 44.03 -0.15 21.65
N TYR A 238 44.71 -1.02 20.90
CA TYR A 238 44.49 -2.46 20.92
C TYR A 238 44.80 -3.04 22.32
N ASP A 239 43.84 -3.76 22.92
CA ASP A 239 43.91 -4.33 24.28
C ASP A 239 44.18 -3.33 25.42
N ALA A 240 44.04 -2.01 25.19
CA ALA A 240 44.28 -1.01 26.23
C ALA A 240 43.35 -1.24 27.43
N GLY A 241 43.91 -1.45 28.63
CA GLY A 241 43.14 -1.68 29.86
C GLY A 241 42.29 -2.94 29.87
N ARG A 242 42.63 -3.93 29.04
CA ARG A 242 41.96 -5.24 29.07
C ARG A 242 42.22 -5.94 30.39
N SER A 243 41.15 -6.41 31.05
CA SER A 243 41.19 -7.09 32.35
C SER A 243 41.86 -6.24 33.44
N ASN A 244 41.67 -4.92 33.39
CA ASN A 244 42.16 -3.98 34.39
C ASN A 244 41.25 -3.90 35.64
#